data_AF-A0A015M5H4-F1
#
_entry.id   AF-A0A015M5H4-F1
#
_cell.length_a   1.000
_cell.length_b   1.000
_cell.length_c   1.000
_cell.angle_alpha   90.00
_cell.angle_beta   90.00
_cell.angle_gamma   90.00
#
_symmetry.space_group_name_H-M   'P 1'
#
loop_
_entity.id
_entity.type
_entity.pdbx_description
1 polymer ?
#
loop_
_entity_poly.entity_id
_entity_poly.type
_entity_poly.pdbx_seq_one_letter_code
_entity_poly.pdbx_strand_id
1 'polypeptide(L)'
;MSYTKNKLINNALNRSYALTDYNIHNDIHKRHEFKKQTILDDESLTENEKSEAIRILTKTYDLAKLLFNEGTKRICENCNQECLAITFCEYCVRNYLKAKFSNWTSGNVIIDNLIQECQMKTIDPGLIPEWIPYNNLQNI
;
A
#
# COMPACT_ATOMS: atom_id res chain seq x y z
N MET A 1 11.21 -1.17 -3.61
CA MET A 1 11.45 -2.61 -3.89
C MET A 1 10.86 -2.91 -5.26
N SER A 2 11.70 -3.19 -6.26
CA SER A 2 11.25 -3.23 -7.65
C SER A 2 10.37 -4.44 -7.94
N TYR A 3 9.32 -4.21 -8.73
CA TYR A 3 8.35 -5.19 -9.26
C TYR A 3 8.97 -6.27 -10.17
N THR A 4 10.31 -6.38 -10.22
CA THR A 4 11.06 -7.07 -11.28
C THR A 4 11.61 -8.43 -10.88
N LYS A 5 11.51 -8.89 -9.63
CA LYS A 5 12.31 -10.05 -9.19
C LYS A 5 11.63 -11.43 -9.22
N ASN A 6 10.32 -11.57 -9.39
CA ASN A 6 9.72 -12.90 -9.49
C ASN A 6 8.58 -12.97 -10.53
N LYS A 7 8.91 -13.52 -11.69
CA LYS A 7 7.96 -13.74 -12.81
C LYS A 7 6.80 -14.65 -12.40
N LEU A 8 7.03 -15.64 -11.54
CA LEU A 8 5.98 -16.58 -11.09
C LEU A 8 4.94 -15.87 -10.23
N ILE A 9 5.39 -15.07 -9.26
CA ILE A 9 4.50 -14.26 -8.41
C ILE A 9 3.64 -13.32 -9.26
N ASN A 10 4.25 -12.59 -10.20
CA ASN A 10 3.54 -11.67 -11.07
C ASN A 10 2.52 -12.41 -11.98
N ASN A 11 2.89 -13.58 -12.49
CA ASN A 11 1.99 -14.41 -13.29
C ASN A 11 0.78 -14.90 -12.48
N ALA A 12 1.01 -15.38 -11.25
CA ALA A 12 -0.06 -15.84 -10.36
C ALA A 12 -1.00 -14.70 -9.96
N LEU A 13 -0.44 -13.52 -9.64
CA LEU A 13 -1.23 -12.31 -9.41
C LEU A 13 -2.09 -12.00 -10.64
N ASN A 14 -1.49 -11.82 -11.82
CA ASN A 14 -2.22 -11.53 -13.05
C ASN A 14 -3.32 -12.55 -13.37
N ARG A 15 -3.05 -13.85 -13.14
CA ARG A 15 -4.04 -14.92 -13.28
C ARG A 15 -5.21 -14.73 -12.32
N SER A 16 -4.95 -14.46 -11.03
CA SER A 16 -6.01 -14.21 -10.05
C SER A 16 -6.90 -13.02 -10.43
N TYR A 17 -6.30 -11.93 -10.98
CA TYR A 17 -7.05 -10.79 -11.50
C TYR A 17 -7.90 -11.16 -12.71
N ALA A 18 -7.33 -11.89 -13.67
CA ALA A 18 -8.03 -12.31 -14.89
C ALA A 18 -9.19 -13.27 -14.62
N LEU A 19 -9.08 -14.12 -13.59
CA LEU A 19 -10.12 -15.07 -13.20
C LEU A 19 -11.25 -14.46 -12.36
N THR A 20 -11.10 -13.22 -11.90
CA THR A 20 -12.10 -12.59 -11.03
C THR A 20 -13.36 -12.24 -11.83
N ASP A 21 -14.47 -12.94 -11.59
CA ASP A 21 -15.79 -12.53 -12.07
C ASP A 21 -16.35 -11.40 -11.19
N TYR A 22 -16.52 -10.22 -11.77
CA TYR A 22 -16.98 -9.02 -11.07
C TYR A 22 -18.49 -9.00 -10.78
N ASN A 23 -19.28 -9.86 -11.41
CA ASN A 23 -20.70 -10.04 -11.09
C ASN A 23 -20.86 -10.93 -9.85
N ILE A 24 -20.01 -11.95 -9.70
CA ILE A 24 -20.00 -12.85 -8.54
C ILE A 24 -19.29 -12.19 -7.35
N HIS A 25 -18.06 -11.72 -7.58
CA HIS A 25 -17.25 -11.00 -6.59
C HIS A 25 -17.49 -9.49 -6.76
N ASN A 26 -18.69 -9.07 -6.38
CA ASN A 26 -19.20 -7.72 -6.67
C ASN A 26 -18.71 -6.60 -5.74
N ASP A 27 -18.03 -6.93 -4.63
CA ASP A 27 -17.42 -5.98 -3.72
C ASP A 27 -15.92 -6.25 -3.53
N ILE A 28 -15.18 -5.28 -2.96
CA ILE A 28 -13.72 -5.38 -2.82
C ILE A 28 -13.30 -6.53 -1.89
N HIS A 29 -14.12 -6.89 -0.91
CA HIS A 29 -13.81 -7.91 0.09
C HIS A 29 -13.88 -9.29 -0.56
N LYS A 30 -14.97 -9.59 -1.28
CA LYS A 30 -15.12 -10.83 -2.06
C LYS A 30 -14.03 -10.98 -3.12
N ARG A 31 -13.66 -9.89 -3.80
CA ARG A 31 -12.58 -9.90 -4.79
C ARG A 31 -11.23 -10.21 -4.15
N HIS A 32 -10.95 -9.63 -2.99
CA HIS A 32 -9.70 -9.90 -2.26
C HIS A 32 -9.61 -11.36 -1.83
N GLU A 33 -10.66 -11.90 -1.20
CA GLU A 33 -10.68 -13.29 -0.74
C GLU A 33 -10.58 -14.28 -1.90
N PHE A 34 -11.30 -14.06 -3.00
CA PHE A 34 -11.18 -14.90 -4.19
C PHE A 34 -9.76 -14.93 -4.76
N LYS A 35 -9.13 -13.76 -4.91
CA LYS A 35 -7.76 -13.67 -5.44
C LYS A 35 -6.76 -14.32 -4.51
N LYS A 36 -6.92 -14.15 -3.19
CA LYS A 36 -6.10 -14.77 -2.17
C LYS A 36 -6.20 -16.30 -2.24
N GLN A 37 -7.42 -16.83 -2.34
CA GLN A 37 -7.64 -18.27 -2.48
C GLN A 37 -7.01 -18.82 -3.77
N THR A 38 -7.20 -18.11 -4.89
CA THR A 38 -6.58 -18.48 -6.17
C THR A 38 -5.06 -18.58 -6.08
N ILE A 39 -4.40 -17.71 -5.30
CA ILE A 39 -2.95 -17.76 -5.07
C ILE A 39 -2.56 -18.92 -4.16
N LEU A 40 -3.34 -19.18 -3.10
CA LEU A 40 -3.09 -20.29 -2.17
C LEU A 40 -3.16 -21.65 -2.86
N ASP A 41 -4.10 -21.78 -3.81
CA ASP A 41 -4.35 -22.99 -4.60
C ASP A 41 -3.37 -23.14 -5.79
N ASP A 42 -2.52 -22.15 -6.06
CA ASP A 42 -1.56 -22.22 -7.17
C ASP A 42 -0.38 -23.14 -6.81
N GLU A 43 -0.45 -24.38 -7.30
CA GLU A 43 0.59 -25.41 -7.11
C GLU A 43 1.95 -25.05 -7.73
N SER A 44 2.00 -24.05 -8.63
CA SER A 44 3.27 -23.61 -9.24
C SER A 44 4.11 -22.71 -8.32
N LEU A 45 3.55 -22.27 -7.19
CA LEU A 45 4.22 -21.41 -6.22
C LEU A 45 4.68 -22.19 -4.98
N THR A 46 5.87 -21.85 -4.49
CA THR A 46 6.29 -22.22 -3.14
C THR A 46 5.53 -21.43 -2.07
N GLU A 47 5.49 -21.91 -0.83
CA GLU A 47 4.82 -21.20 0.29
C GLU A 47 5.37 -19.79 0.54
N ASN A 48 6.67 -19.58 0.30
CA ASN A 48 7.28 -18.25 0.38
C ASN A 48 6.78 -17.32 -0.74
N GLU A 49 6.63 -17.85 -1.95
CA GLU A 49 6.11 -17.09 -3.09
C GLU A 49 4.64 -16.77 -2.93
N LYS A 50 3.83 -17.71 -2.40
CA LYS A 50 2.43 -17.46 -2.04
C LYS A 50 2.34 -16.37 -0.98
N SER A 51 3.15 -16.44 0.07
CA SER A 51 3.19 -15.44 1.13
C SER A 51 3.51 -14.04 0.60
N GLU A 52 4.49 -13.94 -0.30
CA GLU A 52 4.88 -12.68 -0.93
C GLU A 52 3.79 -12.15 -1.89
N ALA A 53 3.18 -13.03 -2.70
CA ALA A 53 2.07 -12.67 -3.57
C ALA A 53 0.86 -12.16 -2.78
N ILE A 54 0.50 -12.84 -1.69
CA ILE A 54 -0.57 -12.42 -0.79
C ILE A 54 -0.23 -11.08 -0.15
N ARG A 55 1.01 -10.87 0.31
CA ARG A 55 1.44 -9.58 0.87
C ARG A 55 1.25 -8.44 -0.13
N ILE A 56 1.59 -8.65 -1.40
CA ILE A 56 1.39 -7.67 -2.48
C ILE A 56 -0.12 -7.42 -2.69
N LEU A 57 -0.92 -8.47 -2.79
CA LEU A 57 -2.37 -8.37 -2.95
C LEU A 57 -3.03 -7.61 -1.78
N THR A 58 -2.59 -7.87 -0.54
CA THR A 58 -3.12 -7.20 0.66
C THR A 58 -2.79 -5.71 0.67
N LYS A 59 -1.63 -5.29 0.15
CA LYS A 59 -1.34 -3.84 0.01
C LYS A 59 -2.33 -3.14 -0.92
N THR A 60 -2.66 -3.75 -2.06
CA THR A 60 -3.67 -3.20 -2.97
C THR A 60 -5.05 -3.16 -2.30
N TYR A 61 -5.37 -4.17 -1.49
CA TYR A 61 -6.62 -4.22 -0.75
C TYR A 61 -6.68 -3.16 0.36
N ASP A 62 -5.60 -2.93 1.11
CA ASP A 62 -5.49 -1.86 2.10
C ASP A 62 -5.77 -0.49 1.47
N LEU A 63 -5.18 -0.23 0.30
CA LEU A 63 -5.44 1.00 -0.45
C LEU A 63 -6.93 1.15 -0.79
N ALA A 64 -7.59 0.08 -1.26
CA ALA A 64 -9.01 0.11 -1.56
C ALA A 64 -9.86 0.38 -0.31
N LYS A 65 -9.57 -0.31 0.81
CA LYS A 65 -10.26 -0.08 2.09
C LYS A 65 -10.15 1.37 2.56
N LEU A 66 -8.95 1.96 2.45
CA LEU A 66 -8.72 3.35 2.84
C LEU A 66 -9.41 4.34 1.91
N LEU A 67 -9.42 4.07 0.59
CA LEU A 67 -10.06 4.93 -0.41
C LEU A 67 -11.58 4.96 -0.25
N PHE A 68 -12.20 3.79 -0.03
CA PHE A 68 -13.65 3.67 0.14
C PHE A 68 -14.09 3.80 1.61
N ASN A 69 -13.13 3.91 2.54
CA ASN A 69 -13.36 3.94 3.98
C ASN A 69 -14.25 2.77 4.45
N GLU A 70 -13.96 1.56 3.96
CA GLU A 70 -14.80 0.38 4.16
C GLU A 70 -14.03 -0.86 4.64
N GLY A 71 -14.76 -1.79 5.25
CA GLY A 71 -14.25 -3.04 5.80
C GLY A 71 -13.91 -2.97 7.29
N THR A 72 -13.46 -4.10 7.81
CA THR A 72 -13.18 -4.26 9.25
C THR A 72 -11.97 -3.45 9.68
N LYS A 73 -12.13 -2.65 10.73
CA LYS A 73 -11.02 -1.97 11.41
C LYS A 73 -10.33 -2.92 12.38
N ARG A 74 -9.05 -2.67 12.64
CA ARG A 74 -8.27 -3.34 13.69
C ARG A 74 -7.68 -2.30 14.63
N ILE A 75 -7.34 -2.70 15.85
CA ILE A 75 -6.55 -1.86 16.73
C ILE A 75 -5.08 -2.02 16.36
N CYS A 76 -4.40 -0.91 16.06
CA CYS A 76 -2.97 -0.91 15.83
C CYS A 76 -2.22 -1.12 17.15
N GLU A 77 -1.30 -2.10 17.21
CA GLU A 77 -0.53 -2.40 18.41
C GLU A 77 0.49 -1.30 18.80
N ASN A 78 0.83 -0.39 17.88
CA ASN A 78 1.84 0.63 18.11
C ASN A 78 1.24 1.96 18.63
N CYS A 79 0.04 2.34 18.17
CA CYS A 79 -0.57 3.61 18.55
C CYS A 79 -1.96 3.48 19.19
N ASN A 80 -2.47 2.26 19.37
CA ASN A 80 -3.77 1.94 19.96
C ASN A 80 -4.97 2.64 19.30
N GLN A 81 -4.85 3.02 18.02
CA GLN A 81 -5.94 3.60 17.24
C GLN A 81 -6.59 2.53 16.35
N GLU A 82 -7.89 2.67 16.11
CA GLU A 82 -8.59 1.88 15.10
C GLU A 82 -8.11 2.29 13.71
N CYS A 83 -7.48 1.36 12.98
CA CYS A 83 -6.99 1.57 11.63
C CYS A 83 -7.62 0.57 10.65
N LEU A 84 -7.73 0.97 9.38
CA LEU A 84 -8.33 0.14 8.32
C LEU A 84 -7.30 -0.77 7.64
N ALA A 85 -6.07 -0.27 7.41
CA ALA A 85 -5.05 -1.06 6.72
C ALA A 85 -4.57 -2.25 7.57
N ILE A 86 -4.29 -3.37 6.91
CA ILE A 86 -3.78 -4.61 7.50
C ILE A 86 -2.26 -4.56 7.56
N THR A 87 -1.61 -4.16 6.47
CA THR A 87 -0.14 -4.21 6.31
C THR A 87 0.61 -3.05 6.95
N PHE A 88 -0.10 -1.97 7.29
CA PHE A 88 0.44 -0.81 8.01
C PHE A 88 -0.67 -0.15 8.83
N CYS A 89 -0.33 0.92 9.56
CA CYS A 89 -1.30 1.80 10.22
C CYS A 89 -1.19 3.19 9.63
N GLU A 90 -2.25 3.67 8.99
CA GLU A 90 -2.30 4.98 8.34
C GLU A 90 -2.04 6.14 9.32
N TYR A 91 -2.36 5.96 10.60
CA TYR A 91 -2.07 6.95 11.64
C TYR A 91 -0.61 6.94 12.08
N CYS A 92 0.00 5.77 12.23
CA CYS A 92 1.43 5.68 12.54
C CYS A 92 2.28 6.34 11.45
N VAL A 93 1.91 6.11 10.18
CA VAL A 93 2.57 6.74 9.03
C VAL A 93 2.46 8.27 9.11
N ARG A 94 1.26 8.82 9.31
CA ARG A 94 1.07 10.27 9.44
C ARG A 94 1.79 10.85 10.65
N ASN A 95 1.81 10.15 11.79
CA ASN A 95 2.52 10.60 12.98
C ASN A 95 4.04 10.62 12.76
N TYR A 96 4.58 9.61 12.08
CA TYR A 96 5.98 9.60 11.67
C TYR A 96 6.31 10.79 10.76
N LEU A 97 5.47 11.06 9.76
CA LEU A 97 5.65 12.17 8.83
C LEU A 97 5.62 13.53 9.55
N LYS A 98 4.62 13.76 10.42
CA LYS A 98 4.54 14.98 11.25
C LYS A 98 5.81 15.23 12.06
N ALA A 99 6.38 14.18 12.66
CA ALA A 99 7.61 14.29 13.44
C ALA A 99 8.85 14.63 12.57
N LYS A 100 8.75 14.48 11.25
CA LYS A 100 9.81 14.80 10.29
C LYS A 100 9.61 16.14 9.57
N PHE A 101 8.48 16.81 9.71
CA PHE A 101 8.21 18.06 8.97
C PHE A 101 9.31 19.12 9.14
N SER A 102 9.88 19.28 10.34
CA SER A 102 10.98 20.22 10.58
C SER A 102 12.28 19.89 9.84
N ASN A 103 12.46 18.63 9.43
CA ASN A 103 13.66 18.16 8.72
C ASN A 103 13.51 18.26 7.20
N TRP A 104 12.30 18.52 6.71
CA TRP A 104 11.95 18.56 5.30
C TRP A 104 11.64 20.00 4.93
N THR A 105 12.68 20.75 4.56
CA THR A 105 12.51 22.09 4.02
C THR A 105 13.20 22.24 2.68
N SER A 106 12.46 22.77 1.71
CA SER A 106 12.97 23.22 0.42
C SER A 106 13.57 24.62 0.50
N GLY A 107 13.53 25.28 1.67
CA GLY A 107 13.79 26.72 1.81
C GLY A 107 12.67 27.60 1.26
N ASN A 108 11.54 27.04 0.84
CA ASN A 108 10.36 27.76 0.36
C ASN A 108 9.13 27.33 1.15
N VAL A 109 8.62 28.24 2.00
CA VAL A 109 7.50 27.97 2.90
C VAL A 109 6.22 27.55 2.17
N ILE A 110 5.98 28.03 0.95
CA ILE A 110 4.78 27.67 0.18
C ILE A 110 4.87 26.21 -0.29
N ILE A 111 6.04 25.80 -0.76
CA ILE A 111 6.30 24.42 -1.19
C ILE A 111 6.26 23.48 0.01
N ASP A 112 6.93 23.85 1.11
CA ASP A 112 6.96 23.07 2.34
C ASP A 112 5.55 22.82 2.90
N ASN A 113 4.71 23.86 2.95
CA ASN A 113 3.32 23.75 3.38
C ASN A 113 2.51 22.81 2.46
N LEU A 114 2.67 22.93 1.14
CA LEU A 114 1.99 22.06 0.18
C LEU A 114 2.39 20.59 0.37
N ILE A 115 3.68 20.31 0.59
CA ILE A 115 4.18 18.96 0.81
C ILE A 115 3.62 18.38 2.11
N GLN A 116 3.65 19.14 3.21
CA GLN A 116 3.10 18.72 4.50
C GLN A 116 1.59 18.42 4.40
N GLU A 117 0.82 19.26 3.71
CA GLU A 117 -0.60 19.00 3.47
C GLU A 117 -0.85 17.71 2.68
N CYS A 118 -0.04 17.46 1.65
CA CYS A 118 -0.15 16.22 0.86
C CYS A 118 0.24 15.00 1.70
N GLN A 119 1.35 15.05 2.44
CA GLN A 119 1.79 13.99 3.36
C GLN A 119 0.72 13.67 4.42
N MET A 120 -0.02 14.67 4.89
CA MET A 120 -1.12 14.49 5.84
C MET A 120 -2.35 13.80 5.24
N LYS A 121 -2.51 13.85 3.91
CA LYS A 121 -3.61 13.21 3.17
C LYS A 121 -3.20 11.87 2.57
N THR A 122 -1.93 11.50 2.62
CA THR A 122 -1.43 10.22 2.09
C THR A 122 -2.13 9.04 2.75
N ILE A 123 -2.59 8.12 1.89
CA ILE A 123 -3.27 6.89 2.26
C ILE A 123 -2.38 5.65 2.14
N ASP A 124 -1.23 5.73 1.47
CA ASP A 124 -0.31 4.59 1.30
C ASP A 124 1.15 5.03 1.50
N PRO A 125 1.98 4.26 2.22
CA PRO A 125 3.39 4.59 2.44
C PRO A 125 4.21 4.75 1.15
N GLY A 126 3.81 4.11 0.05
CA GLY A 126 4.43 4.26 -1.26
C GLY A 126 3.97 5.49 -2.04
N LEU A 127 2.99 6.24 -1.55
CA LEU A 127 2.46 7.48 -2.15
C LEU A 127 2.78 8.73 -1.31
N ILE A 128 3.79 8.65 -0.45
CA ILE A 128 4.26 9.79 0.34
C ILE A 128 5.02 10.72 -0.61
N PRO A 129 4.58 11.98 -0.80
CA PRO A 129 5.34 12.93 -1.60
C PRO A 129 6.61 13.34 -0.86
N GLU A 130 7.71 13.40 -1.62
CA GLU A 130 9.02 13.73 -1.09
C GLU A 130 9.65 14.94 -1.80
N TRP A 131 10.26 15.86 -1.05
CA TRP A 131 11.11 16.91 -1.62
C TRP A 131 12.51 16.37 -1.88
N ILE A 132 12.99 16.51 -3.12
CA ILE A 132 14.36 16.17 -3.50
C ILE A 132 15.06 17.45 -3.98
N PRO A 133 16.10 17.93 -3.26
CA PRO A 133 16.90 19.07 -3.73
C PRO A 133 17.52 18.79 -5.09
N TYR A 134 17.53 19.80 -5.97
CA TYR A 134 18.11 19.67 -7.32
C TYR A 134 19.54 19.10 -7.30
N ASN A 135 20.37 19.56 -6.36
CA ASN A 135 21.76 19.12 -6.21
C ASN A 135 21.91 17.63 -5.84
N ASN A 136 20.84 16.98 -5.38
CA ASN A 136 20.83 15.56 -5.04
C ASN A 136 20.42 14.67 -6.23
N LEU A 137 19.97 15.27 -7.34
CA LEU A 137 19.63 14.52 -8.54
C LEU A 137 20.92 14.09 -9.24
N GLN A 138 21.08 12.79 -9.46
CA GLN A 138 22.20 12.21 -10.20
C GLN A 138 21.73 11.73 -11.56
N ASN A 139 22.51 12.03 -12.61
CA ASN A 139 22.25 11.61 -14.00
C ASN A 139 20.91 12.11 -14.57
N ILE A 140 20.72 13.43 -14.58
CA ILE A 140 19.65 14.08 -15.37
C ILE A 140 20.06 14.14 -16.84
#